data_AF-A0AAE0CDB9-F1
#
_entry.id   AF-A0AAE0CDB9-F1
#
_cell.length_a   1.000
_cell.length_b   1.000
_cell.length_c   1.000
_cell.angle_alpha   90.00
_cell.angle_beta   90.00
_cell.angle_gamma   90.00
#
_symmetry.space_group_name_H-M   'P 1'
#
loop_
_entity.id
_entity.type
_entity.pdbx_description
1 polymer ?
#
loop_
_entity_poly.entity_id
_entity_poly.type
_entity_poly.pdbx_seq_one_letter_code
_entity_poly.pdbx_strand_id
1 'polypeptide(L)'
;MGVLEEVVAECAEGKREVDEMVKLSMFGSLIFMVWVGMQPRWWLKRFVPWWNSMEVGEMQEWFSGRVKYGTYVLASPLTRRTYVGKFWRGSVDRMKKHVRTTLDTGSRGGKKLYGGLRTRGIHTYFMLPLRTYRSKGDCNADEKVIIKRTQRSEDTLNTVGIQRRRSRAGRP
;
A
#
# COMPACT_ATOMS: atom_id res chain seq x y z
N MET A 1 -14.14 -14.43 -35.18
CA MET A 1 -14.17 -13.19 -34.39
C MET A 1 -14.59 -13.40 -32.93
N GLY A 2 -15.13 -14.55 -32.50
CA GLY A 2 -15.67 -14.71 -31.12
C GLY A 2 -14.66 -14.73 -29.97
N VAL A 3 -13.46 -15.31 -30.16
CA VAL A 3 -12.48 -15.49 -29.06
C VAL A 3 -11.88 -14.15 -28.57
N LEU A 4 -11.77 -13.16 -29.46
CA LEU A 4 -11.21 -11.86 -29.09
C LEU A 4 -12.20 -11.02 -28.28
N GLU A 5 -13.50 -11.11 -28.57
CA GLU A 5 -14.54 -10.41 -27.82
C GLU A 5 -14.75 -11.02 -26.44
N GLU A 6 -14.65 -12.34 -26.31
CA GLU A 6 -14.76 -13.05 -25.04
C GLU A 6 -13.58 -12.72 -24.09
N VAL A 7 -12.34 -12.68 -24.61
CA VAL A 7 -11.16 -12.25 -23.85
C VAL A 7 -11.22 -10.76 -23.49
N VAL A 8 -11.78 -9.92 -24.36
CA VAL A 8 -11.97 -8.49 -24.08
C VAL A 8 -13.06 -8.28 -23.02
N ALA A 9 -14.11 -9.09 -23.01
CA ALA A 9 -15.17 -9.08 -22.00
C ALA A 9 -14.65 -9.56 -20.63
N GLU A 10 -13.91 -10.68 -20.55
CA GLU A 10 -13.26 -11.13 -19.31
C GLU A 10 -12.25 -10.10 -18.80
N CYS A 11 -11.49 -9.46 -19.70
CA CYS A 11 -10.58 -8.37 -19.34
C CYS A 11 -11.32 -7.11 -18.86
N ALA A 12 -12.53 -6.86 -19.34
CA ALA A 12 -13.37 -5.74 -18.92
C ALA A 12 -14.01 -6.00 -17.56
N GLU A 13 -14.49 -7.22 -17.31
CA GLU A 13 -15.02 -7.64 -16.00
C GLU A 13 -13.92 -7.61 -14.93
N GLY A 14 -12.75 -8.17 -15.21
CA GLY A 14 -11.62 -8.12 -14.30
C GLY A 14 -11.11 -6.68 -14.04
N LYS A 15 -11.24 -5.77 -15.01
CA LYS A 15 -10.95 -4.34 -14.79
C LYS A 15 -11.99 -3.68 -13.89
N ARG A 16 -13.27 -4.00 -14.08
CA ARG A 16 -14.38 -3.44 -13.30
C ARG A 16 -14.33 -3.91 -11.85
N GLU A 17 -14.03 -5.18 -11.62
CA GLU A 17 -13.85 -5.75 -10.28
C GLU A 17 -12.67 -5.10 -9.54
N VAL A 18 -11.54 -4.89 -10.21
CA VAL A 18 -10.37 -4.20 -9.64
C VAL A 18 -10.72 -2.74 -9.29
N ASP A 19 -11.45 -2.03 -10.14
CA ASP A 19 -11.86 -0.65 -9.87
C ASP A 19 -12.84 -0.56 -8.70
N GLU A 20 -13.77 -1.50 -8.56
CA GLU A 20 -14.67 -1.56 -7.40
C GLU A 20 -13.94 -1.92 -6.11
N MET A 21 -13.01 -2.88 -6.15
CA MET A 21 -12.16 -3.21 -4.98
C MET A 21 -11.30 -2.02 -4.56
N VAL A 22 -10.76 -1.27 -5.52
CA VAL A 22 -9.97 -0.06 -5.22
C VAL A 22 -10.87 1.00 -4.56
N LYS A 23 -12.06 1.25 -5.12
CA LYS A 23 -13.04 2.17 -4.53
C LYS A 23 -13.45 1.73 -3.13
N LEU A 24 -13.78 0.46 -2.92
CA LEU A 24 -14.11 -0.10 -1.60
C LEU A 24 -12.95 0.02 -0.62
N SER A 25 -11.70 -0.20 -1.05
CA SER A 25 -10.55 -0.06 -0.17
C SER A 25 -10.25 1.40 0.22
N MET A 26 -10.54 2.36 -0.67
CA MET A 26 -10.24 3.80 -0.49
C MET A 26 -11.38 4.57 0.17
N PHE A 27 -12.64 4.21 -0.10
CA PHE A 27 -13.83 4.82 0.51
C PHE A 27 -14.32 4.04 1.74
N GLY A 28 -14.21 2.71 1.71
CA GLY A 28 -14.50 1.88 2.87
C GLY A 28 -13.58 2.20 4.04
N SER A 29 -12.35 2.66 3.81
CA SER A 29 -11.46 3.15 4.88
C SER A 29 -12.02 4.39 5.58
N LEU A 30 -12.62 5.34 4.85
CA LEU A 30 -13.17 6.56 5.42
C LEU A 30 -14.42 6.26 6.27
N ILE A 31 -15.33 5.44 5.74
CA ILE A 31 -16.59 5.06 6.41
C ILE A 31 -16.31 4.12 7.60
N PHE A 32 -15.39 3.16 7.45
CA PHE A 32 -14.99 2.25 8.53
C PHE A 32 -14.28 2.99 9.67
N MET A 33 -13.53 4.06 9.37
CA MET A 33 -12.90 4.88 10.42
C MET A 33 -13.92 5.66 11.26
N VAL A 34 -15.01 6.13 10.66
CA VAL A 34 -16.10 6.83 11.35
C VAL A 34 -17.02 5.84 12.07
N TRP A 35 -17.32 4.71 11.46
CA TRP A 35 -18.33 3.77 11.95
C TRP A 35 -17.86 2.89 13.11
N VAL A 36 -16.56 2.57 13.17
CA VAL A 36 -16.20 1.36 13.92
C VAL A 36 -16.17 1.53 15.43
N GLY A 37 -15.67 2.61 16.04
CA GLY A 37 -15.54 2.68 17.51
C GLY A 37 -14.65 1.58 18.17
N MET A 38 -14.43 0.45 17.48
CA MET A 38 -13.50 -0.65 17.69
C MET A 38 -12.19 -0.32 16.97
N GLN A 39 -11.57 0.79 17.32
CA GLN A 39 -10.23 1.08 16.86
C GLN A 39 -9.27 0.32 17.77
N PRO A 40 -8.44 -0.64 17.29
CA PRO A 40 -7.34 -1.11 18.10
C PRO A 40 -6.43 0.09 18.43
N ARG A 41 -6.50 0.60 19.65
CA ARG A 41 -5.81 1.85 20.09
C ARG A 41 -4.34 1.93 19.70
N TRP A 42 -3.69 0.79 19.45
CA TRP A 42 -2.29 0.67 19.08
C TRP A 42 -1.94 1.23 17.69
N TRP A 43 -2.78 1.09 16.67
CA TRP A 43 -2.42 1.51 15.31
C TRP A 43 -2.67 2.99 15.08
N LEU A 44 -3.78 3.53 15.61
CA LEU A 44 -4.03 4.98 15.65
C LEU A 44 -2.89 5.72 16.33
N LYS A 45 -2.50 5.35 17.56
CA LYS A 45 -1.39 6.03 18.27
C LYS A 45 -0.09 6.08 17.46
N ARG A 46 0.11 5.13 16.55
CA ARG A 46 1.33 4.98 15.74
C ARG A 46 1.29 5.80 14.45
N PHE A 47 0.14 5.90 13.79
CA PHE A 47 0.00 6.56 12.49
C PHE A 47 -0.75 7.90 12.52
N VAL A 48 -1.52 8.17 13.58
CA VAL A 48 -2.20 9.47 13.80
C VAL A 48 -1.23 10.65 13.76
N PRO A 49 -0.01 10.61 14.34
CA PRO A 49 0.91 11.74 14.23
C PRO A 49 1.28 12.09 12.78
N TRP A 50 1.31 11.08 11.90
CA TRP A 50 1.59 11.28 10.47
C TRP A 50 0.36 11.79 9.74
N TRP A 51 -0.81 11.24 10.07
CA TRP A 51 -2.08 11.69 9.52
C TRP A 51 -2.38 13.15 9.86
N ASN A 52 -2.18 13.53 11.13
CA ASN A 52 -2.40 14.89 11.61
C ASN A 52 -1.41 15.90 10.99
N SER A 53 -0.33 15.43 10.36
CA SER A 53 0.61 16.29 9.66
C SER A 53 0.24 16.54 8.19
N MET A 54 -0.76 15.83 7.66
CA MET A 54 -1.26 16.06 6.31
C MET A 54 -2.40 17.08 6.33
N GLU A 55 -2.34 18.02 5.40
CA GLU A 55 -3.45 18.94 5.18
C GLU A 55 -4.61 18.21 4.49
N VAL A 56 -5.86 18.67 4.71
CA VAL A 56 -7.05 18.08 4.09
C VAL A 56 -6.95 18.10 2.56
N GLY A 57 -6.37 19.18 1.99
CA GLY A 57 -6.13 19.28 0.55
C GLY A 57 -5.19 18.19 0.02
N GLU A 58 -4.12 17.87 0.75
CA GLU A 58 -3.18 16.80 0.36
C GLU A 58 -3.85 15.42 0.40
N MET A 59 -4.72 15.18 1.38
CA MET A 59 -5.50 13.94 1.42
C MET A 59 -6.45 13.84 0.23
N GLN A 60 -7.16 14.92 -0.10
CA GLN A 60 -8.06 14.94 -1.25
C GLN A 60 -7.32 14.70 -2.56
N GLU A 61 -6.16 15.35 -2.75
CA GLU A 61 -5.30 15.10 -3.90
C GLU A 61 -4.83 13.64 -3.95
N TRP A 62 -4.50 13.06 -2.81
CA TRP A 62 -4.09 11.66 -2.71
C TRP A 62 -5.21 10.71 -3.13
N PHE A 63 -6.43 10.89 -2.62
CA PHE A 63 -7.57 10.04 -2.98
C PHE A 63 -8.02 10.25 -4.43
N SER A 64 -7.83 11.45 -4.98
CA SER A 64 -8.09 11.74 -6.39
C SER A 64 -7.08 11.10 -7.36
N GLY A 65 -5.96 10.57 -6.84
CA GLY A 65 -4.88 10.00 -7.65
C GLY A 65 -4.01 11.03 -8.38
N ARG A 66 -4.20 12.33 -8.12
CA ARG A 66 -3.43 13.42 -8.77
C ARG A 66 -2.00 13.52 -8.27
N VAL A 67 -1.72 13.03 -7.06
CA VAL A 67 -0.37 13.05 -6.47
C VAL A 67 0.54 12.06 -7.21
N LYS A 68 1.66 12.54 -7.77
CA LYS A 68 2.63 11.67 -8.44
C LYS A 68 3.49 10.86 -7.46
N TYR A 69 3.96 11.48 -6.37
CA TYR A 69 4.88 10.85 -5.42
C TYR A 69 4.32 10.89 -3.99
N GLY A 70 4.39 9.77 -3.30
CA GLY A 70 3.91 9.69 -1.92
C GLY A 70 4.33 8.40 -1.22
N THR A 71 4.24 8.44 0.11
CA THR A 71 4.39 7.29 0.99
C THR A 71 3.04 6.93 1.59
N TYR A 72 2.86 5.65 1.89
CA TYR A 72 1.62 5.11 2.44
C TYR A 72 1.90 3.94 3.36
N VAL A 73 0.87 3.55 4.11
CA VAL A 73 0.85 2.31 4.88
C VAL A 73 -0.30 1.44 4.41
N LEU A 74 -0.03 0.17 4.14
CA LEU A 74 -1.04 -0.88 4.14
C LEU A 74 -1.17 -1.42 5.56
N ALA A 75 -2.31 -1.21 6.17
CA ALA A 75 -2.63 -1.68 7.51
C ALA A 75 -3.94 -2.47 7.50
N SER A 76 -4.00 -3.55 8.26
CA SER A 76 -5.25 -4.28 8.49
C SER A 76 -5.67 -4.07 9.95
N PRO A 77 -6.92 -3.69 10.26
CA PRO A 77 -7.37 -3.55 11.64
C PRO A 77 -7.44 -4.89 12.36
N LEU A 78 -7.58 -5.99 11.60
CA LEU A 78 -7.64 -7.35 12.12
C LEU A 78 -6.27 -7.91 12.46
N THR A 79 -5.18 -7.29 11.97
CA THR A 79 -3.82 -7.82 12.19
C THR A 79 -2.86 -6.74 12.66
N ARG A 80 -1.88 -7.10 13.48
CA ARG A 80 -0.80 -6.17 13.86
C ARG A 80 0.22 -5.91 12.75
N ARG A 81 -0.05 -6.38 11.53
CA ARG A 81 0.88 -6.30 10.42
C ARG A 81 0.63 -5.03 9.63
N THR A 82 1.73 -4.35 9.34
CA THR A 82 1.72 -3.12 8.58
C THR A 82 2.79 -3.22 7.51
N TYR A 83 2.54 -2.61 6.38
CA TYR A 83 3.51 -2.49 5.30
C TYR A 83 3.62 -1.02 4.95
N VAL A 84 4.83 -0.48 5.02
CA VAL A 84 5.12 0.88 4.56
C VAL A 84 5.63 0.78 3.13
N GLY A 85 5.09 1.59 2.23
CA GLY A 85 5.59 1.67 0.86
C GLY A 85 5.49 3.06 0.27
N LYS A 86 5.96 3.16 -0.98
CA LYS A 86 5.89 4.37 -1.79
C LYS A 86 5.31 4.13 -3.18
N PHE A 87 4.92 5.23 -3.83
CA PHE A 87 4.48 5.25 -5.22
C PHE A 87 5.06 6.45 -5.98
N TRP A 88 5.17 6.30 -7.31
CA TRP A 88 5.70 7.31 -8.23
C TRP A 88 4.78 7.63 -9.41
N ARG A 89 3.62 6.98 -9.49
CA ARG A 89 2.66 7.09 -10.60
C ARG A 89 1.23 7.28 -10.10
N GLY A 90 1.06 7.79 -8.88
CA GLY A 90 -0.27 7.83 -8.25
C GLY A 90 -0.50 6.74 -7.22
N SER A 91 -1.29 7.09 -6.22
CA SER A 91 -1.81 6.21 -5.16
C SER A 91 -2.71 5.12 -5.74
N VAL A 92 -3.66 5.51 -6.60
CA VAL A 92 -4.63 4.61 -7.26
C VAL A 92 -3.92 3.55 -8.09
N ASP A 93 -2.96 3.94 -8.93
CA ASP A 93 -2.16 3.01 -9.74
C ASP A 93 -1.36 2.04 -8.87
N ARG A 94 -0.84 2.52 -7.73
CA ARG A 94 -0.14 1.65 -6.78
C ARG A 94 -1.09 0.64 -6.14
N MET A 95 -2.30 1.05 -5.78
CA MET A 95 -3.31 0.16 -5.22
C MET A 95 -3.77 -0.89 -6.24
N LYS A 96 -4.06 -0.48 -7.48
CA LYS A 96 -4.33 -1.39 -8.60
C LYS A 96 -3.23 -2.42 -8.78
N LYS A 97 -1.97 -1.99 -8.70
CA LYS A 97 -0.83 -2.92 -8.74
C LYS A 97 -0.86 -3.91 -7.59
N HIS A 98 -1.19 -3.49 -6.36
CA HIS A 98 -1.28 -4.42 -5.23
C HIS A 98 -2.38 -5.45 -5.41
N VAL A 99 -3.57 -5.03 -5.86
CA VAL A 99 -4.69 -5.92 -6.17
C VAL A 99 -4.26 -6.95 -7.21
N ARG A 100 -3.82 -6.48 -8.39
CA ARG A 100 -3.38 -7.37 -9.49
C ARG A 100 -2.29 -8.35 -9.07
N THR A 101 -1.28 -7.87 -8.35
CA THR A 101 -0.17 -8.72 -7.89
C THR A 101 -0.61 -9.73 -6.84
N THR A 102 -1.65 -9.42 -6.06
CA THR A 102 -2.21 -10.35 -5.08
C THR A 102 -3.04 -11.43 -5.76
N LEU A 103 -3.83 -11.06 -6.78
CA LEU A 103 -4.62 -12.02 -7.56
C LEU A 103 -3.75 -12.91 -8.46
N ASP A 104 -2.66 -12.37 -9.01
CA ASP A 104 -1.69 -13.14 -9.80
C ASP A 104 -0.80 -14.03 -8.90
N THR A 105 -1.13 -15.32 -8.83
CA THR A 105 -0.39 -16.32 -8.08
C THR A 105 1.02 -16.60 -8.63
N GLY A 106 1.29 -16.25 -9.89
CA GLY A 106 2.57 -16.44 -10.57
C GLY A 106 3.63 -15.36 -10.29
N SER A 107 3.22 -14.21 -9.71
CA SER A 107 4.13 -13.10 -9.43
C SER A 107 5.20 -13.45 -8.39
N ARG A 108 6.48 -13.33 -8.78
CA ARG A 108 7.66 -13.58 -7.92
C ARG A 108 8.05 -12.40 -7.03
N GLY A 109 7.49 -11.21 -7.24
CA GLY A 109 7.83 -10.01 -6.49
C GLY A 109 7.26 -10.04 -5.06
N GLY A 110 8.02 -9.57 -4.07
CA GLY A 110 7.49 -9.27 -2.74
C GLY A 110 6.80 -10.44 -2.01
N LYS A 111 7.34 -11.66 -2.10
CA LYS A 111 6.75 -12.91 -1.57
C LYS A 111 6.12 -12.78 -0.17
N LYS A 112 6.74 -12.03 0.74
CA LYS A 112 6.21 -11.83 2.11
C LYS A 112 4.94 -10.97 2.13
N LEU A 113 4.98 -9.80 1.49
CA LEU A 113 3.83 -8.89 1.41
C LEU A 113 2.68 -9.56 0.68
N TYR A 114 2.89 -9.97 -0.57
CA TYR A 114 1.80 -10.50 -1.39
C TYR A 114 1.38 -11.91 -0.95
N GLY A 115 2.26 -12.68 -0.32
CA GLY A 115 1.85 -13.90 0.39
C GLY A 115 0.89 -13.59 1.53
N GLY A 116 1.21 -12.59 2.37
CA GLY A 116 0.33 -12.15 3.45
C GLY A 116 -1.02 -11.61 2.95
N LEU A 117 -0.99 -10.78 1.90
CA LEU A 117 -2.20 -10.24 1.26
C LEU A 117 -3.07 -11.35 0.65
N ARG A 118 -2.47 -12.37 0.03
CA ARG A 118 -3.20 -13.52 -0.52
C ARG A 118 -3.86 -14.36 0.57
N THR A 119 -3.12 -14.71 1.62
CA THR A 119 -3.63 -15.57 2.70
C THR A 119 -4.82 -14.95 3.43
N ARG A 120 -4.85 -13.62 3.58
CA ARG A 120 -5.89 -12.93 4.36
C ARG A 120 -6.92 -12.19 3.50
N GLY A 121 -6.68 -12.08 2.21
CA GLY A 121 -7.45 -11.24 1.30
C GLY A 121 -7.02 -9.77 1.38
N ILE A 122 -6.74 -9.17 0.22
CA ILE A 122 -6.35 -7.76 0.12
C ILE A 122 -7.44 -6.79 0.61
N HIS A 123 -8.71 -7.20 0.54
CA HIS A 123 -9.85 -6.42 1.04
C HIS A 123 -9.80 -6.17 2.56
N THR A 124 -9.01 -6.94 3.31
CA THR A 124 -8.81 -6.74 4.76
C THR A 124 -7.76 -5.68 5.09
N TYR A 125 -7.12 -5.10 4.07
CA TYR A 125 -6.07 -4.09 4.21
C TYR A 125 -6.53 -2.74 3.66
N PHE A 126 -6.19 -1.69 4.39
CA PHE A 126 -6.42 -0.30 4.00
C PHE A 126 -5.12 0.36 3.63
N MET A 127 -5.12 1.09 2.51
CA MET A 127 -4.00 1.94 2.11
C MET A 127 -4.24 3.34 2.64
N LEU A 128 -3.37 3.77 3.55
CA LEU A 128 -3.50 5.04 4.24
C LEU A 128 -2.38 5.97 3.79
N PRO A 129 -2.70 7.22 3.41
CA PRO A 129 -1.68 8.19 3.06
C PRO A 129 -0.83 8.53 4.29
N LEU A 130 0.49 8.68 4.08
CA LEU A 130 1.37 9.24 5.11
C LEU A 130 1.79 10.66 4.75
N ARG A 131 2.35 10.82 3.54
CA ARG A 131 2.89 12.09 3.03
C ARG A 131 2.92 12.09 1.51
N THR A 132 2.80 13.27 0.93
CA THR A 132 2.99 13.55 -0.50
C THR A 132 4.35 14.23 -0.69
N TYR A 133 4.92 14.14 -1.89
CA TYR A 133 6.20 14.78 -2.20
C TYR A 133 6.17 15.39 -3.59
N ARG A 134 6.96 16.44 -3.77
CA ARG A 134 7.19 17.06 -5.08
C ARG A 134 8.23 16.31 -5.90
N SER A 135 9.16 15.59 -5.24
CA SER A 135 10.25 14.87 -5.89
C SER A 135 10.30 13.38 -5.50
N LYS A 136 10.87 12.58 -6.41
CA LYS A 136 11.17 11.17 -6.17
C LYS A 136 12.29 10.98 -5.12
N GLY A 137 13.22 11.94 -5.02
CA GLY A 137 14.34 11.90 -4.10
C GLY A 137 13.89 11.95 -2.65
N ASP A 138 13.03 12.91 -2.33
CA ASP A 138 12.51 13.13 -0.97
C ASP A 138 11.66 11.94 -0.51
N CYS A 139 10.80 11.44 -1.40
CA CYS A 139 9.99 10.25 -1.17
C CYS A 139 10.85 9.02 -0.81
N ASN A 140 12.00 8.84 -1.46
CA ASN A 140 12.92 7.74 -1.16
C ASN A 140 13.66 7.92 0.18
N ALA A 141 14.02 9.15 0.53
CA ALA A 141 14.69 9.45 1.78
C ALA A 141 13.74 9.22 2.97
N ASP A 142 12.52 9.75 2.89
CA ASP A 142 11.57 9.69 3.99
C ASP A 142 11.00 8.28 4.19
N GLU A 143 10.81 7.48 3.13
CA GLU A 143 10.43 6.07 3.25
C GLU A 143 11.38 5.31 4.19
N LYS A 144 12.70 5.53 4.06
CA LYS A 144 13.69 4.89 4.92
C LYS A 144 13.55 5.34 6.38
N VAL A 145 13.24 6.61 6.61
CA VAL A 145 13.01 7.17 7.94
C VAL A 145 11.75 6.56 8.57
N ILE A 146 10.65 6.50 7.82
CA ILE A 146 9.39 5.89 8.24
C ILE A 146 9.61 4.43 8.61
N ILE A 147 10.28 3.65 7.75
CA ILE A 147 10.56 2.22 8.01
C ILE A 147 11.40 2.06 9.29
N LYS A 148 12.45 2.86 9.46
CA LYS A 148 13.29 2.83 10.67
C LYS A 148 12.49 3.14 11.94
N ARG A 149 11.62 4.15 11.91
CA ARG A 149 10.78 4.54 13.06
C ARG A 149 9.69 3.51 13.35
N THR A 150 9.18 2.83 12.33
CA THR A 150 8.08 1.88 12.49
C THR A 150 8.56 0.49 12.94
N GLN A 151 9.81 0.08 12.69
CA GLN A 151 10.47 -1.17 13.18
C GLN A 151 9.74 -2.51 12.95
N ARG A 152 8.50 -2.52 12.44
CA ARG A 152 7.59 -3.67 12.29
C ARG A 152 6.86 -3.69 10.94
N SER A 153 7.37 -2.96 9.95
CA SER A 153 6.89 -3.09 8.58
C SER A 153 7.22 -4.51 8.09
N GLU A 154 6.33 -5.18 7.36
CA GLU A 154 6.71 -6.42 6.66
C GLU A 154 7.88 -6.18 5.67
N ASP A 155 8.09 -4.93 5.25
CA ASP A 155 9.26 -4.52 4.46
C ASP A 155 10.56 -4.50 5.28
N THR A 156 10.52 -4.28 6.60
CA THR A 156 11.72 -4.36 7.46
C THR A 156 12.38 -5.74 7.35
N LEU A 157 11.62 -6.80 7.07
CA LEU A 157 12.15 -8.15 6.90
C LEU A 157 12.82 -8.41 5.54
N ASN A 158 12.61 -7.55 4.53
CA ASN A 158 13.30 -7.63 3.24
C ASN A 158 14.46 -6.61 3.16
N THR A 159 14.26 -5.40 3.68
CA THR A 159 15.28 -4.34 3.64
C THR A 159 16.48 -4.66 4.54
N VAL A 160 16.25 -5.26 5.71
CA VAL A 160 17.33 -5.72 6.61
C VAL A 160 18.14 -6.86 5.97
N GLY A 161 17.49 -7.74 5.20
CA GLY A 161 18.17 -8.83 4.47
C GLY A 161 19.07 -8.32 3.35
N ILE A 162 18.62 -7.30 2.60
CA ILE A 162 19.40 -6.69 1.50
C ILE A 162 20.59 -5.89 2.05
N GLN A 163 20.41 -5.15 3.16
CA GLN A 163 21.52 -4.46 3.83
C GLN A 163 22.58 -5.44 4.35
N ARG A 164 22.17 -6.55 4.98
CA ARG A 164 23.10 -7.59 5.46
C ARG A 164 23.88 -8.28 4.33
N ARG A 165 23.28 -8.43 3.14
CA ARG A 165 23.97 -9.01 1.98
C ARG A 165 25.01 -8.04 1.39
N ARG A 166 24.68 -6.75 1.27
CA ARG A 166 25.65 -5.75 0.80
C ARG A 166 26.82 -5.53 1.76
N SER A 167 26.58 -5.60 3.08
CA SER A 167 27.67 -5.52 4.06
C SER A 167 28.60 -6.73 4.07
N ARG A 168 28.17 -7.88 3.52
CA ARG A 168 29.01 -9.09 3.38
C ARG A 168 29.78 -9.14 2.06
N ALA A 169 29.27 -8.48 1.01
CA ALA A 169 29.92 -8.43 -0.31
C ALA A 169 31.05 -7.38 -0.41
N GLY A 170 31.37 -6.69 0.69
CA GLY A 170 32.39 -5.63 0.74
C GLY A 170 33.36 -5.77 1.91
N ARG A 171 33.52 -6.97 2.47
CA ARG A 171 34.67 -7.26 3.33
C ARG A 171 35.71 -7.99 2.48
N PRO A 172 36.94 -7.45 2.33
CA PRO A 172 38.06 -8.23 1.82
C PRO A 172 38.33 -9.44 2.72
#